data_AF-A0A7X8Q865-F1
#
_entry.id   AF-A0A7X8Q865-F1
#
_cell.length_a   1.000
_cell.length_b   1.000
_cell.length_c   1.000
_cell.angle_alpha   90.00
_cell.angle_beta   90.00
_cell.angle_gamma   90.00
#
_symmetry.space_group_name_H-M   'P 1'
#
loop_
_entity.id
_entity.type
_entity.pdbx_description
1 polymer ?
#
loop_
_entity_poly.entity_id
_entity_poly.type
_entity_poly.pdbx_seq_one_letter_code
_entity_poly.pdbx_strand_id
1 'polypeptide(L)' 'MKKQEDLKYSEAIAEIEEIIKLIDDDLIDLDELIVKVKRATELIYFCKKQILNAENEINAELSSLREISGNEEKSE' A
#
# COMPACT_ATOMS: atom_id res chain seq x y z
N MET A 1 -5.14 0.89 -20.48
CA MET A 1 -4.27 1.26 -19.33
C MET A 1 -5.15 1.45 -18.11
N LYS A 2 -5.00 0.61 -17.07
CA LYS A 2 -5.73 0.80 -15.80
C LYS A 2 -5.14 2.01 -15.07
N LYS A 3 -5.98 2.94 -14.60
CA LYS A 3 -5.57 4.09 -13.79
C LYS A 3 -5.04 3.59 -12.43
N GLN A 4 -4.04 4.28 -11.87
CA GLN A 4 -3.47 3.99 -10.54
C GLN A 4 -4.51 4.00 -9.40
N GLU A 5 -5.69 4.60 -9.60
CA GLU A 5 -6.75 4.70 -8.59
C GLU A 5 -7.47 3.38 -8.28
N ASP A 6 -7.44 2.39 -9.19
CA ASP A 6 -8.09 1.08 -8.99
C ASP A 6 -7.09 -0.05 -8.65
N LEU A 7 -5.82 0.27 -8.42
CA LEU A 7 -4.78 -0.73 -8.15
C LEU A 7 -4.97 -1.30 -6.74
N LYS A 8 -5.11 -2.61 -6.59
CA LYS A 8 -5.16 -3.23 -5.26
C LYS A 8 -3.75 -3.36 -4.68
N TYR A 9 -3.65 -3.34 -3.34
CA TYR A 9 -2.39 -3.59 -2.64
C TYR A 9 -1.71 -4.89 -3.10
N SER A 10 -2.49 -5.97 -3.24
CA SER A 10 -1.97 -7.27 -3.70
C SER A 10 -1.45 -7.24 -5.14
N GLU A 11 -2.09 -6.48 -6.02
CA GLU A 11 -1.65 -6.31 -7.41
C GLU A 11 -0.36 -5.49 -7.45
N ALA A 12 -0.24 -4.44 -6.63
CA ALA A 12 0.96 -3.63 -6.55
C ALA A 12 2.18 -4.44 -6.06
N ILE A 13 1.98 -5.32 -5.06
CA ILE A 13 3.04 -6.22 -4.57
C ILE A 13 3.43 -7.23 -5.65
N ALA A 14 2.47 -7.85 -6.33
CA ALA A 14 2.76 -8.78 -7.42
C ALA A 14 3.57 -8.11 -8.54
N GLU A 15 3.22 -6.88 -8.92
CA GLU A 15 3.96 -6.11 -9.94
C GLU A 15 5.39 -5.78 -9.47
N ILE A 16 5.59 -5.45 -8.18
CA ILE A 16 6.94 -5.25 -7.62
C ILE A 16 7.77 -6.53 -7.71
N GLU A 17 7.20 -7.69 -7.35
CA GLU A 17 7.90 -8.98 -7.44
C GLU A 17 8.27 -9.35 -8.89
N GLU A 18 7.39 -9.05 -9.85
CA GLU A 18 7.69 -9.20 -11.28
C GLU A 18 8.83 -8.28 -11.72
N ILE A 19 8.83 -7.02 -11.28
CA ILE A 19 9.91 -6.08 -11.56
C ILE A 19 11.24 -6.60 -11.00
N ILE A 20 11.27 -7.12 -9.78
CA ILE A 20 12.49 -7.68 -9.18
C ILE A 20 13.03 -8.83 -10.04
N LYS A 21 12.15 -9.76 -10.46
CA LYS A 21 12.55 -10.87 -11.33
C LYS A 21 13.13 -10.41 -12.67
N LEU A 22 12.59 -9.32 -13.24
CA LEU A 22 13.11 -8.74 -14.48
C LEU A 22 14.44 -8.05 -14.29
N ILE A 23 14.68 -7.43 -13.14
CA ILE A 23 15.96 -6.77 -12.81
C ILE A 23 17.06 -7.81 -12.57
N ASP A 24 16.71 -8.96 -11.98
CA ASP A 24 17.63 -10.07 -11.77
C ASP A 24 17.96 -10.84 -13.06
N ASP A 25 17.32 -10.52 -14.20
CA ASP A 25 17.65 -11.07 -15.51
C ASP A 25 18.86 -10.32 -16.10
N ASP A 26 19.95 -11.06 -16.36
CA ASP A 26 21.22 -10.53 -16.88
C ASP A 26 21.11 -9.89 -18.28
N LEU A 27 19.96 -10.00 -18.94
CA LEU A 27 19.70 -9.47 -20.29
C LEU A 27 18.96 -8.13 -20.31
N ILE A 28 18.60 -7.56 -19.16
CA ILE A 28 17.90 -6.27 -19.11
C ILE A 28 18.81 -5.12 -19.57
N ASP A 29 18.32 -4.28 -20.48
CA ASP A 29 19.03 -3.08 -20.91
C ASP A 29 18.99 -1.99 -19.83
N LEU A 30 20.03 -1.13 -19.80
CA LEU A 30 20.16 -0.07 -18.81
C LEU A 30 18.98 0.91 -18.81
N ASP A 31 18.46 1.28 -19.98
CA ASP A 31 17.32 2.20 -20.08
C ASP A 31 16.05 1.55 -19.52
N GLU A 32 15.85 0.25 -19.79
CA GLU A 32 14.72 -0.50 -19.26
C GLU A 32 14.82 -0.65 -17.73
N LEU A 33 16.01 -0.94 -17.21
CA LEU A 33 16.26 -1.02 -15.77
C LEU A 33 15.84 0.28 -15.06
N ILE A 34 16.21 1.45 -15.61
CA ILE A 34 15.82 2.74 -15.04
C ILE A 34 14.29 2.91 -15.00
N VAL A 35 13.59 2.50 -16.06
CA VAL A 35 12.13 2.57 -16.13
C VAL A 35 11.49 1.64 -15.09
N LYS A 36 11.98 0.40 -14.97
CA LYS A 36 11.47 -0.60 -14.02
C LYS A 36 11.69 -0.15 -12.56
N VAL A 37 12.86 0.40 -12.25
CA VAL A 37 13.17 0.94 -10.90
C VAL A 37 12.25 2.11 -10.56
N LYS A 38 12.00 3.04 -11.50
CA LYS A 38 11.05 4.14 -11.29
C LYS A 38 9.65 3.61 -11.00
N ARG A 39 9.19 2.63 -11.77
CA ARG A 39 7.89 1.99 -11.58
C ARG A 39 7.78 1.31 -10.21
N ALA A 40 8.79 0.54 -9.80
CA ALA A 40 8.82 -0.08 -8.48
C ALA A 40 8.75 0.97 -7.36
N THR A 41 9.44 2.11 -7.53
CA THR A 41 9.40 3.22 -6.55
C THR A 41 8.00 3.82 -6.41
N GLU A 42 7.29 4.02 -7.53
CA GLU A 42 5.90 4.49 -7.52
C GLU A 42 4.97 3.50 -6.80
N LEU A 43 5.12 2.20 -7.06
CA LEU A 43 4.33 1.15 -6.42
C LEU A 43 4.59 1.07 -4.91
N ILE A 44 5.86 1.21 -4.48
CA ILE A 44 6.22 1.26 -3.07
C ILE A 44 5.56 2.47 -2.38
N TYR A 45 5.56 3.64 -3.02
CA TYR A 45 4.91 4.82 -2.49
C TYR A 45 3.40 4.61 -2.33
N PHE A 46 2.76 4.01 -3.34
CA PHE A 46 1.36 3.61 -3.28
C PHE A 46 1.08 2.66 -2.11
N CYS A 47 1.87 1.59 -1.95
CA CYS A 47 1.72 0.63 -0.85
C CYS A 47 1.84 1.30 0.53
N LYS A 48 2.80 2.20 0.71
CA LYS A 48 2.96 2.96 1.96
C LYS A 48 1.71 3.78 2.28
N LYS A 49 1.15 4.47 1.27
CA LYS A 49 -0.08 5.26 1.44
C LYS A 49 -1.26 4.38 1.85
N GLN A 50 -1.41 3.21 1.23
CA GLN A 50 -2.48 2.26 1.57
C GLN A 50 -2.36 1.75 3.02
N ILE A 51 -1.15 1.44 3.48
CA ILE A 51 -0.91 1.00 4.88
C ILE A 51 -1.29 2.11 5.85
N LEU A 52 -0.84 3.34 5.62
CA LEU A 52 -1.16 4.49 6.48
C LEU A 52 -2.67 4.76 6.53
N ASN A 53 -3.36 4.65 5.39
CA ASN A 53 -4.81 4.79 5.34
C ASN A 53 -5.51 3.70 6.17
N ALA A 54 -5.11 2.44 5.99
CA ALA A 54 -5.66 1.33 6.76
C ALA A 54 -5.41 1.48 8.27
N GLU A 55 -4.22 1.92 8.67
CA GLU A 55 -3.89 2.21 10.06
C GLU A 55 -4.79 3.32 10.64
N ASN A 56 -5.01 4.40 9.89
CA ASN A 56 -5.89 5.49 10.30
C ASN A 56 -7.35 5.03 10.45
N GLU A 57 -7.86 4.23 9.52
CA GLU A 57 -9.20 3.67 9.57
C GLU A 57 -9.38 2.76 10.80
N ILE A 58 -8.42 1.85 11.06
CA ILE A 58 -8.45 0.98 12.23
C ILE A 58 -8.42 1.81 13.53
N ASN A 59 -7.55 2.81 13.61
CA ASN A 59 -7.46 3.68 14.79
C ASN A 59 -8.74 4.50 15.02
N ALA A 60 -9.41 4.95 13.95
CA ALA A 60 -10.69 5.65 14.05
C ALA A 60 -11.77 4.72 14.63
N GLU A 61 -11.91 3.50 14.10
CA GLU A 61 -12.87 2.51 14.60
C GLU A 61 -12.60 2.13 16.06
N LEU A 62 -11.34 1.90 16.43
CA LEU A 62 -10.95 1.63 17.82
C LEU A 62 -11.27 2.81 18.76
N SER A 63 -11.13 4.04 18.28
CA SER A 63 -11.47 5.25 19.06
C SER A 63 -12.99 5.34 19.27
N SER A 64 -13.77 5.11 18.21
CA SER A 64 -15.24 5.05 18.30
C SER A 64 -15.73 3.97 19.27
N LEU A 65 -15.12 2.78 19.25
CA LEU A 65 -15.45 1.71 20.21
C LEU A 65 -15.15 2.12 21.66
N ARG A 66 -14.04 2.85 21.90
CA ARG A 66 -13.69 3.34 23.25
C ARG A 66 -14.70 4.36 23.76
N GLU A 67 -15.14 5.30 22.92
CA GLU A 67 -16.15 6.31 23.27
C GLU A 67 -17.49 5.67 23.63
N ILE A 68 -17.88 4.60 22.95
CA ILE A 68 -19.09 3.84 23.28
C ILE A 68 -18.96 3.16 24.65
N SER A 69 -17.82 2.52 24.94
CA SER A 69 -17.62 1.84 26.24
C SER A 69 -17.54 2.78 27.44
N GLY A 70 -17.07 4.02 27.24
CA GLY A 70 -16.93 5.01 28.32
C GLY A 70 -18.24 5.68 28.77
N ASN A 71 -19.35 5.44 28.06
CA ASN A 71 -20.64 6.06 28.35
C ASN A 71 -21.59 5.15 29.15
N GLU A 72 -21.23 3.89 29.41
CA GLU A 72 -22.03 2.96 30.22
C GLU A 72 -21.78 3.11 31.74
N GLU A 73 -20.69 3.76 32.16
CA GLU A 73 -20.31 3.87 33.59
C GLU A 73 -20.80 5.15 34.32
N LYS A 74 -21.54 6.05 33.67
CA LYS A 74 -22.02 7.32 34.27
C LYS A 74 -23.51 7.36 34.61
N SER A 75 -24.11 6.20 34.84
CA SER A 75 -25.54 6.07 35.16
C SER A 75 -25.79 5.58 36.58
N GLU A 76 -25.09 6.11 37.59
CA GLU A 76 -25.50 6.01 39.00
C GLU A 76 -25.28 7.34 39.73
#